data_AF-A0A2E3HPS2-F1
#
_entry.id   AF-A0A2E3HPS2-F1
#
_cell.length_a   1.000
_cell.length_b   1.000
_cell.length_c   1.000
_cell.angle_alpha   90.00
_cell.angle_beta   90.00
_cell.angle_gamma   90.00
#
_symmetry.space_group_name_H-M   'P 1'
#
loop_
_entity.id
_entity.type
_entity.pdbx_description
1 polymer ?
#
loop_
_entity_poly.entity_id
_entity_poly.type
_entity_poly.pdbx_seq_one_letter_code
_entity_poly.pdbx_strand_id
1 'polypeptide(L)'
;MKIPHYTKIHNRFKLNGFHFSAEELKEIGYDFIKEGIPYEMAIGDFIMDWMDKYDHINVKTSGSRGDSKIIKISKQAMVSSAIRTGDFFNVKIGDSALHCLPADFIAGKMMLVRAMILGLSL
;
A
#
# COMPACT_ATOMS: atom_id res chain seq x y z
N MET A 1 -10.46 -5.31 17.65
CA MET A 1 -9.09 -5.71 17.23
C MET A 1 -8.14 -4.57 17.55
N LYS A 2 -6.92 -4.81 18.07
CA LYS A 2 -5.96 -3.73 18.31
C LYS A 2 -5.41 -3.28 16.95
N ILE A 3 -5.53 -1.99 16.63
CA ILE A 3 -5.01 -1.44 15.36
C ILE A 3 -3.47 -1.51 15.41
N PRO A 4 -2.81 -2.16 14.45
CA PRO A 4 -1.35 -2.24 14.43
C PRO A 4 -0.72 -0.89 14.08
N HIS A 5 0.56 -0.71 14.42
CA HIS A 5 1.33 0.43 13.97
C HIS A 5 1.67 0.28 12.47
N TYR A 6 1.72 1.38 11.72
CA TYR A 6 1.96 1.37 10.26
C TYR A 6 3.27 0.72 9.81
N THR A 7 4.25 0.59 10.72
CA THR A 7 5.52 -0.11 10.48
C THR A 7 5.40 -1.64 10.51
N LYS A 8 4.22 -2.19 10.84
CA LYS A 8 3.99 -3.63 10.88
C LYS A 8 3.32 -4.09 9.60
N ILE A 9 3.97 -5.01 8.91
CA ILE A 9 3.44 -5.73 7.76
C ILE A 9 2.98 -7.10 8.23
N HIS A 10 1.83 -7.55 7.73
CA HIS A 10 1.27 -8.84 8.08
C HIS A 10 2.12 -9.96 7.47
N ASN A 11 2.55 -10.95 8.26
CA ASN A 11 3.42 -12.05 7.82
C ASN A 11 2.82 -12.94 6.70
N ARG A 12 1.50 -12.90 6.51
CA ARG A 12 0.78 -13.60 5.43
C ARG A 12 0.60 -12.77 4.15
N PHE A 13 0.98 -11.49 4.15
CA PHE A 13 0.95 -10.67 2.95
C PHE A 13 1.76 -11.33 1.83
N LYS A 14 1.22 -11.28 0.62
CA LYS A 14 1.94 -11.62 -0.60
C LYS A 14 1.76 -10.52 -1.65
N LEU A 15 2.81 -10.29 -2.42
CA LEU A 15 2.79 -9.48 -3.63
C LEU A 15 3.17 -10.38 -4.81
N ASN A 16 2.29 -10.48 -5.81
CA ASN A 16 2.46 -11.37 -6.97
C ASN A 16 2.76 -12.83 -6.58
N GLY A 17 2.14 -13.30 -5.48
CA GLY A 17 2.27 -14.66 -4.98
C GLY A 17 3.46 -14.94 -4.06
N PHE A 18 4.38 -13.98 -3.87
CA PHE A 18 5.58 -14.14 -3.04
C PHE A 18 5.43 -13.45 -1.68
N HIS A 19 6.01 -14.07 -0.64
CA HIS A 19 6.13 -13.45 0.68
C HIS A 19 7.37 -12.56 0.75
N PHE A 20 7.27 -11.49 1.52
CA PHE A 20 8.38 -10.57 1.73
C PHE A 20 8.44 -10.14 3.19
N SER A 21 9.64 -10.14 3.75
CA SER A 21 9.99 -9.38 4.94
C SER A 21 9.97 -7.87 4.65
N ALA A 22 10.10 -7.05 5.69
CA ALA A 22 10.17 -5.61 5.51
C ALA A 22 11.41 -5.23 4.67
N GLU A 23 12.54 -5.86 4.94
CA GLU A 23 13.80 -5.64 4.23
C GLU A 23 13.68 -6.04 2.75
N GLU A 24 13.14 -7.22 2.46
CA GLU A 24 12.93 -7.67 1.07
C GLU A 24 11.92 -6.79 0.32
N LEU A 25 10.88 -6.27 0.98
CA LEU A 25 9.96 -5.31 0.35
C LEU A 25 10.70 -4.04 -0.09
N LYS A 26 11.63 -3.56 0.71
CA LYS A 26 12.42 -2.38 0.37
C LYS A 26 13.34 -2.63 -0.82
N GLU A 27 13.94 -3.82 -0.90
CA GLU A 27 14.76 -4.25 -2.03
C GLU A 27 13.92 -4.33 -3.31
N ILE A 28 12.76 -4.98 -3.26
CA ILE A 28 11.80 -5.03 -4.38
C ILE A 28 11.37 -3.62 -4.80
N GLY A 29 11.10 -2.73 -3.84
CA GLY A 29 10.73 -1.35 -4.13
C GLY A 29 11.81 -0.61 -4.91
N TYR A 30 13.08 -0.85 -4.57
CA TYR A 30 14.22 -0.29 -5.30
C TYR A 30 14.36 -0.86 -6.71
N ASP A 31 14.21 -2.17 -6.87
CA ASP A 31 14.31 -2.85 -8.16
C ASP A 31 13.17 -2.40 -9.10
N PHE A 32 11.95 -2.26 -8.59
CA PHE A 32 10.81 -1.75 -9.34
C PHE A 32 11.01 -0.32 -9.84
N ILE A 33 11.63 0.55 -9.04
CA ILE A 33 11.93 1.93 -9.45
C ILE A 33 12.97 1.96 -10.58
N LYS A 34 13.96 1.05 -10.53
CA LYS A 34 15.09 1.07 -11.47
C LYS A 34 14.82 0.34 -12.78
N GLU A 35 14.25 -0.86 -12.68
CA GLU A 35 14.17 -1.82 -13.77
C GLU A 35 12.71 -2.18 -14.11
N GLY A 36 11.75 -1.73 -13.31
CA GLY A 36 10.33 -2.06 -13.47
C GLY A 36 9.66 -1.28 -14.60
N ILE A 37 8.51 -1.80 -15.04
CA ILE A 37 7.67 -1.09 -16.02
C ILE A 37 6.81 -0.02 -15.31
N PRO A 38 6.11 0.89 -16.03
CA PRO A 38 5.47 2.06 -15.41
C PRO A 38 4.57 1.79 -14.19
N TYR A 39 3.80 0.71 -14.19
CA TYR A 39 2.95 0.39 -13.03
C TYR A 39 3.78 -0.11 -11.83
N GLU A 40 4.89 -0.81 -12.07
CA GLU A 40 5.80 -1.31 -11.03
C GLU A 40 6.59 -0.16 -10.42
N MET A 41 7.09 0.77 -11.24
CA MET A 41 7.75 1.99 -10.75
C MET A 41 6.87 2.73 -9.74
N ALA A 42 5.58 2.93 -10.04
CA ALA A 42 4.64 3.57 -9.13
C ALA A 42 4.38 2.78 -7.83
N ILE A 43 4.43 1.44 -7.89
CA ILE A 43 4.38 0.58 -6.70
C ILE A 43 5.67 0.73 -5.90
N GLY A 44 6.83 0.72 -6.55
CA GLY A 44 8.14 0.88 -5.93
C GLY A 44 8.28 2.21 -5.21
N ASP A 45 7.90 3.31 -5.87
CA ASP A 45 7.84 4.65 -5.27
C ASP A 45 6.98 4.64 -4.01
N PHE A 46 5.79 4.03 -4.07
CA PHE A 46 4.93 3.92 -2.91
C PHE A 46 5.53 3.08 -1.79
N ILE A 47 6.20 1.96 -2.09
CA ILE A 47 6.86 1.12 -1.09
C ILE A 47 7.95 1.92 -0.37
N MET A 48 8.77 2.66 -1.13
CA MET A 48 9.83 3.50 -0.58
C MET A 48 9.27 4.61 0.31
N ASP A 49 8.21 5.29 -0.12
CA ASP A 49 7.48 6.27 0.70
C ASP A 49 6.87 5.62 1.95
N TRP A 50 6.28 4.42 1.83
CA TRP A 50 5.65 3.74 2.96
C TRP A 50 6.66 3.34 4.03
N MET A 51 7.87 2.94 3.61
CA MET A 51 8.94 2.45 4.47
C MET A 51 9.92 3.52 4.94
N ASP A 52 9.73 4.77 4.52
CA ASP A 52 10.56 5.87 5.00
C ASP A 52 10.31 6.22 6.49
N LYS A 53 11.10 7.17 6.99
CA LYS A 53 11.05 7.65 8.38
C LYS A 53 9.84 8.53 8.70
N TYR A 54 9.11 9.02 7.69
CA TYR A 54 7.99 9.92 7.90
C TYR A 54 6.73 9.12 8.28
N ASP A 55 5.86 9.74 9.06
CA ASP A 55 4.57 9.17 9.52
C ASP A 55 3.41 9.44 8.54
N HIS A 56 3.73 10.00 7.38
CA HIS A 56 2.79 10.40 6.35
C HIS A 56 3.33 10.10 4.95
N ILE A 57 2.44 10.09 3.97
CA ILE A 57 2.76 10.05 2.55
C ILE A 57 2.14 11.24 1.82
N ASN A 58 2.77 11.69 0.74
CA ASN A 58 2.19 12.68 -0.15
C ASN A 58 1.36 11.96 -1.21
N VAL A 59 0.10 12.36 -1.36
CA VAL A 59 -0.80 11.69 -2.29
C VAL A 59 -1.42 12.68 -3.25
N LYS A 60 -1.38 12.31 -4.53
CA LYS A 60 -2.06 12.99 -5.61
C LYS A 60 -3.53 12.58 -5.61
N THR A 61 -4.45 13.54 -5.45
CA THR A 61 -5.88 13.27 -5.60
C THR A 61 -6.30 13.49 -7.06
N SER A 62 -7.12 12.59 -7.61
CA SER A 62 -7.83 12.83 -8.86
C SER A 62 -8.86 13.94 -8.64
N GLY A 63 -8.44 15.20 -8.81
CA GLY A 63 -9.34 16.34 -8.72
C GLY A 63 -10.45 16.16 -9.76
N SER A 64 -11.71 16.07 -9.33
CA SER A 64 -12.87 15.95 -10.23
C SER A 64 -13.08 17.18 -11.13
N ARG A 65 -12.34 18.28 -10.88
CA ARG A 65 -12.38 19.55 -11.62
C ARG A 65 -11.03 19.95 -12.24
N GLY A 66 -10.14 18.99 -12.52
CA GLY A 66 -8.93 19.21 -13.33
C GLY A 66 -7.65 19.47 -12.54
N ASP A 67 -7.71 20.25 -11.46
CA ASP A 67 -6.50 20.55 -10.67
C ASP A 67 -6.25 19.47 -9.60
N SER A 68 -5.28 18.63 -9.89
CA SER A 68 -4.75 17.66 -8.94
C SER A 68 -4.05 18.37 -7.78
N LYS A 69 -4.51 18.12 -6.55
CA LYS A 69 -3.85 18.59 -5.32
C LYS A 69 -2.99 17.48 -4.71
N ILE A 70 -1.85 17.87 -4.15
CA ILE A 70 -1.04 17.00 -3.28
C ILE A 70 -1.52 17.21 -1.85
N ILE A 71 -1.93 16.13 -1.20
CA ILE A 71 -2.31 16.14 0.22
C ILE A 71 -1.40 15.21 1.02
N LYS A 72 -1.14 15.58 2.27
CA LYS A 72 -0.43 14.71 3.23
C LYS A 72 -1.44 13.82 3.94
N ILE A 73 -1.20 12.52 3.93
CA ILE A 73 -2.05 11.54 4.61
C ILE A 73 -1.19 10.77 5.62
N SER A 74 -1.65 10.69 6.86
CA SER A 74 -1.00 9.87 7.89
C SER A 74 -1.04 8.39 7.51
N LYS A 75 0.11 7.71 7.60
CA LYS A 75 0.22 6.26 7.40
C LYS A 75 -0.67 5.50 8.38
N GLN A 76 -0.74 5.95 9.64
CA GLN A 76 -1.60 5.34 10.66
C GLN A 76 -3.10 5.52 10.36
N ALA A 77 -3.50 6.63 9.74
CA ALA A 77 -4.87 6.81 9.27
C ALA A 77 -5.21 5.82 8.14
N MET A 78 -4.26 5.55 7.23
CA MET A 78 -4.42 4.54 6.18
C MET A 78 -4.54 3.13 6.75
N VAL A 79 -3.75 2.77 7.77
CA VAL A 79 -3.90 1.50 8.50
C VAL A 79 -5.29 1.39 9.11
N SER A 80 -5.76 2.44 9.79
CA SER A 80 -7.09 2.47 10.40
C SER A 80 -8.20 2.34 9.34
N SER A 81 -7.99 2.89 8.14
CA SER A 81 -8.87 2.72 6.99
C SER A 81 -8.87 1.28 6.45
N ALA A 82 -7.69 0.65 6.38
CA ALA A 82 -7.56 -0.75 5.98
C ALA A 82 -8.31 -1.70 6.93
N ILE A 83 -8.13 -1.54 8.25
CA ILE A 83 -8.84 -2.33 9.26
C ILE A 83 -10.36 -2.18 9.12
N ARG A 84 -10.87 -0.94 9.04
CA ARG A 84 -12.31 -0.69 8.82
C ARG A 84 -12.84 -1.33 7.54
N THR A 85 -12.05 -1.29 6.46
CA THR A 85 -12.41 -1.95 5.20
C THR A 85 -12.50 -3.46 5.39
N GLY A 86 -11.49 -4.07 6.04
CA GLY A 86 -11.45 -5.51 6.30
C GLY A 86 -12.61 -5.98 7.17
N ASP A 87 -12.92 -5.25 8.24
CA ASP A 87 -14.05 -5.53 9.13
C ASP A 87 -15.39 -5.42 8.37
N PHE A 88 -15.58 -4.37 7.57
CA PHE A 88 -16.83 -4.15 6.83
C PHE A 88 -17.09 -5.22 5.77
N PHE A 89 -16.07 -5.59 5.00
CA PHE A 89 -16.19 -6.61 3.94
C PHE A 89 -15.92 -8.04 4.43
N ASN A 90 -15.71 -8.23 5.73
CA ASN A 90 -15.41 -9.52 6.35
C ASN A 90 -14.20 -10.23 5.69
N VAL A 91 -13.20 -9.44 5.29
CA VAL A 91 -11.98 -9.91 4.62
C VAL A 91 -11.21 -10.89 5.52
N LYS A 92 -10.74 -11.99 4.94
CA LYS A 92 -9.96 -13.01 5.63
C LYS A 92 -8.49 -12.94 5.24
N ILE A 93 -7.65 -13.34 6.19
CA ILE A 93 -6.21 -13.46 5.96
C ILE A 93 -6.00 -14.48 4.84
N GLY A 94 -5.23 -14.11 3.83
CA GLY A 94 -4.95 -14.94 2.66
C GLY A 94 -5.96 -14.80 1.52
N ASP A 95 -7.01 -14.00 1.66
CA ASP A 95 -7.89 -13.67 0.53
C ASP A 95 -7.08 -13.02 -0.60
N SER A 96 -7.48 -13.31 -1.84
CA SER A 96 -6.87 -12.72 -3.03
C SER A 96 -7.50 -11.37 -3.35
N ALA A 97 -6.67 -10.40 -3.72
CA ALA A 97 -7.12 -9.11 -4.23
C ALA A 97 -6.38 -8.80 -5.54
N LEU A 98 -7.06 -8.21 -6.51
CA LEU A 98 -6.43 -7.75 -7.74
C LEU A 98 -6.02 -6.28 -7.59
N HIS A 99 -4.73 -5.98 -7.77
CA HIS A 99 -4.25 -4.60 -7.88
C HIS A 99 -4.50 -4.06 -9.30
N CYS A 100 -5.71 -3.56 -9.56
CA CYS A 100 -6.11 -3.03 -10.88
C CYS A 100 -6.15 -1.50 -10.96
N LEU A 101 -5.71 -0.80 -9.91
CA LEU A 101 -5.76 0.67 -9.82
C LEU A 101 -4.34 1.25 -9.79
N PRO A 102 -4.04 2.33 -10.53
CA PRO A 102 -2.69 2.89 -10.56
C PRO A 102 -2.23 3.33 -9.18
N ALA A 103 -1.01 2.91 -8.81
CA ALA A 103 -0.40 3.25 -7.53
C ALA A 103 0.01 4.73 -7.43
N ASP A 104 -0.08 5.52 -8.49
CA ASP A 104 0.10 6.98 -8.48
C ASP A 104 -0.94 7.69 -7.59
N PHE A 105 -2.14 7.12 -7.50
CA PHE A 105 -3.28 7.73 -6.81
C PHE A 105 -3.61 7.01 -5.50
N ILE A 106 -4.36 7.69 -4.62
CA ILE A 106 -4.75 7.15 -3.31
C ILE A 106 -5.45 5.79 -3.42
N ALA A 107 -6.25 5.57 -4.46
CA ALA A 107 -7.02 4.34 -4.60
C ALA A 107 -6.10 3.12 -4.78
N GLY A 108 -5.09 3.20 -5.66
CA GLY A 108 -4.10 2.14 -5.85
C GLY A 108 -3.18 1.97 -4.63
N LYS A 109 -2.76 3.07 -4.00
CA LYS A 109 -1.97 3.03 -2.75
C LYS A 109 -2.73 2.32 -1.62
N MET A 110 -4.03 2.60 -1.46
CA MET A 110 -4.85 1.95 -0.44
C MET A 110 -5.04 0.45 -0.68
N MET A 111 -5.02 -0.02 -1.92
CA MET A 111 -5.04 -1.47 -2.21
C MET A 111 -3.79 -2.16 -1.65
N LEU A 112 -2.60 -1.55 -1.83
CA LEU A 112 -1.34 -2.06 -1.26
C LEU A 112 -1.38 -2.04 0.27
N VAL A 113 -1.81 -0.93 0.89
CA VAL A 113 -1.93 -0.85 2.36
C VAL A 113 -2.89 -1.92 2.90
N ARG A 114 -4.05 -2.09 2.27
CA ARG A 114 -5.01 -3.13 2.68
C ARG A 114 -4.38 -4.51 2.62
N ALA A 115 -3.67 -4.83 1.55
CA ALA A 115 -3.01 -6.12 1.42
C ALA A 115 -1.92 -6.33 2.48
N MET A 116 -1.06 -5.34 2.68
CA MET A 116 0.02 -5.37 3.68
C MET A 116 -0.50 -5.50 5.11
N ILE A 117 -1.60 -4.84 5.46
CA ILE A 117 -2.14 -4.81 6.83
C ILE A 117 -3.08 -5.99 7.12
N LEU A 118 -3.89 -6.39 6.16
CA LEU A 118 -4.88 -7.48 6.33
C LEU A 118 -4.32 -8.85 5.97
N GLY A 119 -3.10 -8.92 5.42
CA GLY A 119 -2.46 -10.18 5.05
C GLY A 119 -3.06 -10.83 3.81
N LEU A 120 -3.34 -10.03 2.78
CA LEU A 120 -3.90 -10.50 1.51
C LEU A 120 -2.81 -11.05 0.58
N SER A 121 -3.25 -11.85 -0.38
CA SER A 121 -2.47 -12.16 -1.57
C SER A 121 -2.84 -11.18 -2.68
N LEU A 122 -2.00 -10.16 -2.85
CA LEU A 122 -2.17 -9.13 -3.88
C LEU A 122 -1.49 -9.53 -5.19
#